data_AF-A0A358QQU8-F1
#
_entry.id   AF-A0A358QQU8-F1
#
_cell.length_a   1.000
_cell.length_b   1.000
_cell.length_c   1.000
_cell.angle_alpha   90.00
_cell.angle_beta   90.00
_cell.angle_gamma   90.00
#
_symmetry.space_group_name_H-M   'P 1'
#
loop_
_entity.id
_entity.type
_entity.pdbx_description
1 polymer ?
#
loop_
_entity_poly.entity_id
_entity_poly.type
_entity_poly.pdbx_seq_one_letter_code
_entity_poly.pdbx_strand_id
1 'polypeptide(L)'
;MLELVDLEILTVEEVKTLKQNAIVKRHYCMLRKITVSAPRTSITAGEQLTIAFQWQRFSLAHEAYENDPAADPITFKINDQAPDTMEPVDGMDTLTFTIAEPGIYTIKTLNPGVDNAALEVVVSA
;
A
#
# COMPACT_ATOMS: atom_id res chain seq x y z
N MET A 1 4.26 11.53 21.10
CA MET A 1 4.49 12.48 19.98
C MET A 1 4.85 11.66 18.75
N LEU A 2 4.45 12.08 17.56
CA LEU A 2 4.88 11.45 16.31
C LEU A 2 6.03 12.25 15.68
N GLU A 3 6.99 11.55 15.08
CA GLU A 3 8.14 12.13 14.39
C GLU A 3 8.34 11.39 13.05
N LEU A 4 8.59 12.15 11.98
CA LEU A 4 9.03 11.58 10.70
C LEU A 4 10.56 11.46 10.70
N VAL A 5 11.05 10.25 10.46
CA VAL A 5 12.47 9.95 10.23
C VAL A 5 12.57 9.18 8.93
N ASP A 6 13.27 9.76 7.95
CA ASP A 6 13.34 9.25 6.58
C ASP A 6 11.94 9.01 5.96
N LEU A 7 11.53 7.74 5.83
CA LEU A 7 10.23 7.31 5.29
C LEU A 7 9.35 6.64 6.35
N GLU A 8 9.72 6.74 7.63
CA GLU A 8 9.00 6.11 8.73
C GLU A 8 8.45 7.16 9.70
N ILE A 9 7.22 6.93 10.15
CA ILE A 9 6.61 7.64 11.26
C ILE A 9 6.91 6.86 12.52
N LEU A 10 7.48 7.52 13.51
CA LEU A 10 7.85 6.94 14.80
C LEU A 10 7.01 7.55 15.91
N THR A 11 6.57 6.72 16.86
CA THR A 11 6.13 7.19 18.17
C THR A 11 7.35 7.50 19.03
N VAL A 12 7.36 8.69 19.62
CA VAL A 12 8.42 9.18 20.51
C VAL A 12 7.85 9.38 21.91
N GLU A 13 8.50 8.75 22.88
CA GLU A 13 8.17 8.77 24.30
C GLU A 13 9.42 9.11 25.12
N GLU A 14 9.33 10.08 26.03
CA GLU A 14 10.37 10.34 27.03
C GLU A 14 10.09 9.50 28.28
N VAL A 15 10.97 8.54 28.56
CA VAL A 15 10.89 7.68 29.74
C VAL A 15 11.88 8.20 30.78
N LYS A 16 11.35 8.72 31.88
CA LYS A 16 12.16 9.12 33.04
C LYS A 16 12.25 7.98 34.03
N THR A 17 13.47 7.63 34.41
CA THR A 17 13.76 6.67 35.47
C THR A 17 14.46 7.36 36.63
N LEU A 18 14.66 6.66 37.75
CA LEU A 18 15.42 7.20 38.89
C LEU A 18 16.89 7.53 38.57
N LYS A 19 17.44 7.05 37.44
CA LYS A 19 18.86 7.17 37.11
C LYS A 19 19.15 7.89 35.80
N GLN A 20 18.17 8.01 34.91
CA GLN A 20 18.35 8.58 33.58
C GLN A 20 17.02 8.95 32.94
N ASN A 21 17.09 9.86 31.97
CA ASN A 21 16.02 10.09 31.01
C ASN A 21 16.40 9.41 29.70
N ALA A 22 15.47 8.67 29.11
CA ALA A 22 15.64 8.00 27.83
C ALA A 22 14.57 8.48 26.84
N ILE A 23 14.95 8.65 25.58
CA ILE A 23 14.00 8.85 24.48
C ILE A 23 13.82 7.51 23.79
N VAL A 24 12.61 6.97 23.85
CA VAL A 24 12.25 5.72 23.20
C VAL A 24 11.51 6.06 21.92
N LYS A 25 12.04 5.61 20.78
CA LYS A 25 11.38 5.70 19.47
C LYS A 25 10.91 4.31 19.06
N ARG A 26 9.64 4.17 18.67
CA ARG A 26 9.09 2.91 18.13
C ARG A 26 8.42 3.18 16.80
N HIS A 27 8.62 2.29 15.84
CA HIS A 27 7.94 2.36 14.54
C HIS A 27 6.41 2.43 14.74
N TYR A 28 5.79 3.37 14.04
CA TYR A 28 4.34 3.55 14.00
C TYR A 28 3.78 3.09 12.65
N CYS A 29 4.19 3.74 11.57
CA CYS A 29 3.82 3.38 10.20
C CYS A 29 4.81 3.96 9.19
N MET A 30 4.68 3.59 7.91
CA MET A 30 5.41 4.25 6.82
C MET A 30 4.80 5.63 6.51
N LEU A 31 5.61 6.55 5.99
CA LEU A 31 5.15 7.86 5.53
C LEU A 31 4.15 7.72 4.38
N ARG A 32 4.36 6.74 3.50
CA ARG A 32 3.54 6.47 2.33
C ARG A 32 3.09 5.03 2.31
N LYS A 33 1.90 4.81 1.75
CA LYS A 33 1.39 3.48 1.45
C LYS A 33 0.61 3.49 0.15
N ILE A 34 0.45 2.31 -0.43
CA ILE A 34 -0.49 2.09 -1.52
C ILE A 34 -1.66 1.29 -0.96
N THR A 35 -2.88 1.71 -1.26
CA THR A 35 -4.08 0.92 -0.99
C THR A 35 -4.63 0.35 -2.29
N VAL A 36 -5.16 -0.87 -2.22
CA VAL A 36 -5.83 -1.54 -3.33
C VAL A 36 -7.29 -1.77 -2.96
N SER A 37 -8.17 -1.57 -3.93
CA SER A 37 -9.60 -1.85 -3.79
C SER A 37 -10.13 -2.46 -5.06
N ALA A 38 -10.99 -3.47 -4.91
CA ALA A 38 -11.69 -4.10 -6.00
C ALA A 38 -13.17 -4.19 -5.62
N PRO A 39 -14.11 -4.08 -6.57
CA PRO A 39 -15.54 -4.21 -6.29
C PRO A 39 -15.91 -5.61 -5.79
N ARG A 40 -15.06 -6.60 -6.08
CA ARG A 40 -15.17 -8.00 -5.66
C ARG A 40 -13.79 -8.67 -5.74
N THR A 41 -13.62 -9.71 -4.94
CA THR A 41 -12.40 -10.56 -4.92
C THR A 41 -12.67 -11.98 -5.43
N SER A 42 -13.83 -12.20 -6.05
CA SER A 42 -14.21 -13.46 -6.69
C SER A 42 -14.86 -13.15 -8.04
N ILE A 43 -14.39 -13.79 -9.11
CA ILE A 43 -14.87 -13.61 -10.49
C ILE A 43 -14.93 -14.97 -11.21
N THR A 44 -15.67 -15.04 -12.31
CA THR A 44 -15.64 -16.23 -13.20
C THR A 44 -14.53 -16.11 -14.23
N ALA A 45 -13.98 -17.24 -14.68
CA ALA A 45 -13.03 -17.28 -15.78
C ALA A 45 -13.60 -16.59 -17.04
N GLY A 46 -12.80 -15.75 -17.67
CA GLY A 46 -13.20 -14.90 -18.81
C GLY A 46 -13.91 -13.61 -18.42
N GLU A 47 -14.20 -13.40 -17.14
CA GLU A 47 -14.77 -12.16 -16.64
C GLU A 47 -13.71 -11.07 -16.45
N GLN A 48 -14.11 -9.81 -16.69
CA GLN A 48 -13.25 -8.65 -16.46
C GLN A 48 -13.32 -8.20 -15.00
N LEU A 49 -12.16 -7.87 -14.43
CA LEU A 49 -12.02 -7.25 -13.12
C LEU A 49 -11.20 -5.97 -13.24
N THR A 50 -11.69 -4.91 -12.57
CA THR A 50 -10.98 -3.65 -12.42
C THR A 50 -10.60 -3.46 -10.95
N ILE A 51 -9.33 -3.21 -10.69
CA ILE A 51 -8.74 -2.96 -9.37
C ILE A 51 -8.22 -1.53 -9.36
N ALA A 52 -8.65 -0.74 -8.37
CA ALA A 52 -8.16 0.61 -8.16
C ALA A 52 -6.99 0.60 -7.17
N PHE A 53 -5.95 1.35 -7.49
CA PHE A 53 -4.78 1.60 -6.67
C PHE A 53 -4.78 3.06 -6.28
N GLN A 54 -4.44 3.35 -5.03
CA GLN A 54 -4.38 4.71 -4.53
C GLN A 54 -3.17 4.90 -3.64
N TRP A 55 -2.37 5.92 -3.95
CA TRP A 55 -1.32 6.42 -3.10
C TRP A 55 -1.89 7.20 -1.93
N GLN A 56 -1.35 6.94 -0.75
CA GLN A 56 -1.68 7.69 0.44
C GLN A 56 -0.42 8.12 1.18
N ARG A 57 -0.45 9.33 1.75
CA ARG A 57 0.60 9.88 2.59
C ARG A 57 0.07 10.14 3.98
N PHE A 58 0.85 9.78 4.98
CA PHE A 58 0.53 10.04 6.37
C PHE A 58 0.70 11.53 6.70
N SER A 59 -0.37 12.14 7.20
CA SER A 59 -0.39 13.50 7.71
C SER A 59 -0.12 13.48 9.20
N LEU A 60 1.01 14.07 9.62
CA LEU A 60 1.29 14.26 11.05
C LEU A 60 0.30 15.21 11.72
N ALA A 61 -0.33 16.12 10.96
CA ALA A 61 -1.29 17.09 11.51
C ALA A 61 -2.64 16.45 11.83
N HIS A 62 -3.08 15.49 11.01
CA HIS A 62 -4.34 14.78 11.20
C HIS A 62 -4.17 13.37 11.79
N GLU A 63 -2.93 12.94 11.99
CA GLU A 63 -2.53 11.59 12.42
C GLU A 63 -3.22 10.47 11.59
N ALA A 64 -3.41 10.72 10.30
CA ALA A 64 -4.15 9.85 9.39
C ALA A 64 -3.51 9.83 7.99
N TYR A 65 -3.85 8.79 7.22
CA TYR A 65 -3.49 8.71 5.81
C TYR A 65 -4.47 9.51 4.94
N GLU A 66 -3.93 10.30 4.02
CA GLU A 66 -4.65 11.13 3.06
C GLU A 66 -4.20 10.79 1.63
N ASN A 67 -4.99 11.18 0.63
CA ASN A 67 -4.60 11.00 -0.77
C ASN A 67 -3.26 11.71 -1.04
N ASP A 68 -2.30 11.02 -1.67
CA ASP A 68 -1.05 11.64 -2.10
C ASP A 68 -1.11 11.91 -3.62
N PRO A 69 -1.40 13.15 -4.04
CA PRO A 69 -1.49 13.49 -5.47
C PRO A 69 -0.12 13.49 -6.16
N ALA A 70 0.99 13.56 -5.40
CA ALA A 70 2.35 13.51 -5.91
C ALA A 70 2.84 12.06 -5.95
N ALA A 71 2.23 11.27 -6.82
CA ALA A 71 2.46 9.84 -6.89
C ALA A 71 3.60 9.44 -7.84
N ASP A 72 4.49 8.60 -7.32
CA ASP A 72 5.48 7.87 -8.11
C ASP A 72 4.79 6.72 -8.87
N PRO A 73 5.40 6.18 -9.93
CA PRO A 73 4.88 5.01 -10.63
C PRO A 73 4.64 3.85 -9.66
N ILE A 74 3.50 3.16 -9.78
CA ILE A 74 3.17 1.99 -8.97
C ILE A 74 3.77 0.77 -9.64
N THR A 75 4.72 0.11 -8.99
CA THR A 75 5.25 -1.17 -9.44
C THR A 75 4.44 -2.29 -8.79
N PHE A 76 3.94 -3.23 -9.58
CA PHE A 76 3.13 -4.34 -9.08
C PHE A 76 3.47 -5.65 -9.79
N LYS A 77 3.03 -6.77 -9.23
CA LYS A 77 3.08 -8.08 -9.89
C LYS A 77 1.82 -8.88 -9.61
N ILE A 78 1.47 -9.77 -10.53
CA ILE A 78 0.40 -10.75 -10.38
C ILE A 78 1.06 -12.13 -10.21
N ASN A 79 0.85 -12.78 -9.07
CA ASN A 79 1.52 -14.02 -8.69
C ASN A 79 3.06 -13.90 -8.81
N ASP A 80 3.67 -14.80 -9.58
CA ASP A 80 5.11 -14.87 -9.84
C ASP A 80 5.49 -14.33 -11.22
N GLN A 81 4.61 -13.54 -11.85
CA GLN A 81 4.92 -12.86 -13.10
C GLN A 81 5.97 -11.76 -12.88
N ALA A 82 6.59 -11.33 -13.99
CA ALA A 82 7.48 -10.18 -13.99
C ALA A 82 6.71 -8.93 -13.49
N PRO A 83 7.37 -8.05 -12.72
CA PRO A 83 6.76 -6.79 -12.30
C PRO A 83 6.39 -5.92 -13.50
N ASP A 84 5.29 -5.19 -13.34
CA ASP A 84 4.80 -4.19 -14.27
C ASP A 84 4.57 -2.85 -13.55
N THR A 85 4.38 -1.78 -14.29
CA THR A 85 4.29 -0.40 -13.77
C THR A 85 3.05 0.32 -14.27
N MET A 86 2.40 1.06 -13.36
CA MET A 86 1.29 1.97 -13.63
C MET A 86 1.72 3.41 -13.33
N GLU A 87 1.16 4.37 -14.06
CA GLU A 87 1.48 5.80 -13.96
C GLU A 87 0.24 6.54 -13.43
N PRO A 88 0.06 6.59 -12.09
CA PRO A 88 -1.13 7.16 -11.49
C PRO A 88 -1.30 8.65 -11.77
N VAL A 89 -2.54 9.05 -12.01
CA VAL A 89 -2.95 10.45 -12.14
C VAL A 89 -3.63 10.88 -10.85
N ASP A 90 -3.15 11.96 -10.23
CA ASP A 90 -3.67 12.46 -8.95
C ASP A 90 -3.67 11.42 -7.82
N GLY A 91 -2.63 10.58 -7.80
CA GLY A 91 -2.47 9.54 -6.79
C GLY A 91 -3.23 8.25 -7.07
N MET A 92 -3.95 8.14 -8.18
CA MET A 92 -4.80 6.99 -8.46
C MET A 92 -4.57 6.40 -9.86
N ASP A 93 -4.68 5.06 -9.96
CA ASP A 93 -4.77 4.36 -11.25
C ASP A 93 -5.63 3.10 -11.11
N THR A 94 -6.03 2.53 -12.25
CA THR A 94 -6.80 1.28 -12.30
C THR A 94 -6.15 0.24 -13.18
N LEU A 95 -6.01 -0.98 -12.67
CA LEU A 95 -5.63 -2.15 -13.46
C LEU A 95 -6.90 -2.89 -13.88
N THR A 96 -7.08 -3.10 -15.17
CA THR A 96 -8.17 -3.93 -15.69
C THR A 96 -7.62 -5.16 -16.40
N PHE A 97 -8.07 -6.35 -16.01
CA PHE A 97 -7.62 -7.59 -16.61
C PHE A 97 -8.75 -8.63 -16.68
N THR A 98 -8.51 -9.65 -17.50
CA THR A 98 -9.38 -10.82 -17.67
C THR A 98 -8.53 -12.06 -17.48
N ILE A 99 -8.98 -12.98 -16.63
CA ILE A 99 -8.28 -14.23 -16.36
C ILE A 99 -9.06 -15.38 -16.97
N ALA A 100 -8.43 -16.14 -17.86
CA ALA A 100 -9.06 -17.26 -18.55
C ALA A 100 -9.03 -18.58 -17.74
N GLU A 101 -8.13 -18.70 -16.77
CA GLU A 101 -7.94 -19.94 -16.02
C GLU A 101 -8.45 -19.79 -14.57
N PRO A 102 -9.21 -20.78 -14.06
CA PRO A 102 -9.59 -20.81 -12.64
C PRO A 102 -8.36 -20.94 -11.73
N GLY A 103 -8.40 -20.27 -10.57
CA GLY A 103 -7.29 -20.28 -9.62
C GLY A 103 -7.35 -19.13 -8.61
N ILE A 104 -6.28 -18.98 -7.82
CA ILE A 104 -6.09 -17.85 -6.92
C ILE A 104 -4.97 -16.98 -7.48
N TYR A 105 -5.23 -15.68 -7.58
CA TYR A 105 -4.32 -14.69 -8.11
C TYR A 105 -4.04 -13.63 -7.06
N THR A 106 -2.77 -13.46 -6.69
CA THR A 106 -2.34 -12.44 -5.74
C THR A 106 -1.69 -11.29 -6.48
N ILE A 107 -2.30 -10.10 -6.39
CA ILE A 107 -1.74 -8.85 -6.88
C ILE A 107 -0.99 -8.18 -5.74
N LYS A 108 0.29 -7.85 -5.91
CA LYS A 108 1.13 -7.20 -4.89
C LYS A 108 1.83 -5.98 -5.46
N THR A 109 1.84 -4.86 -4.73
CA THR A 109 2.70 -3.72 -5.06
C THR A 109 4.11 -3.92 -4.49
N LEU A 110 5.12 -3.30 -5.10
CA LEU A 110 6.54 -3.55 -4.84
C LEU A 110 7.37 -2.25 -4.73
N ASN A 111 6.75 -1.13 -4.38
CA ASN A 111 7.44 0.14 -4.28
C ASN A 111 8.38 0.15 -3.05
N PRO A 112 9.64 0.57 -3.18
CA PRO A 112 10.57 0.60 -2.05
C PRO A 112 10.23 1.72 -1.07
N GLY A 113 10.42 1.46 0.23
CA GLY A 113 10.25 2.48 1.28
C GLY A 113 8.80 2.90 1.51
N VAL A 114 7.83 2.09 1.09
CA VAL A 114 6.40 2.33 1.30
C VAL A 114 5.72 1.08 1.83
N ASP A 115 4.59 1.26 2.50
CA ASP A 115 3.74 0.15 2.93
C ASP A 115 2.94 -0.35 1.71
N ASN A 116 3.31 -1.53 1.23
CA ASN A 116 2.79 -2.10 -0.02
C ASN A 116 1.49 -2.88 0.23
N ALA A 117 0.60 -2.85 -0.75
CA ALA A 117 -0.65 -3.59 -0.71
C ALA A 117 -0.55 -4.96 -1.37
N ALA A 118 -1.42 -5.87 -0.91
CA ALA A 118 -1.68 -7.16 -1.53
C ALA A 118 -3.18 -7.42 -1.60
N LEU A 119 -3.64 -7.98 -2.73
CA LEU A 119 -5.03 -8.38 -2.95
C LEU A 119 -5.07 -9.78 -3.55
N GLU A 120 -5.89 -10.66 -2.98
CA GLU A 120 -6.16 -11.98 -3.52
C GLU A 120 -7.49 -11.98 -4.27
N VAL A 121 -7.48 -12.54 -5.48
CA VAL A 121 -8.63 -12.70 -6.37
C VAL A 121 -8.81 -14.18 -6.66
N VAL A 122 -9.99 -14.70 -6.35
CA VAL A 122 -10.40 -16.06 -6.67
C VAL A 122 -11.10 -16.06 -8.02
N VAL A 123 -10.66 -16.93 -8.92
CA VAL A 123 -11.27 -17.13 -10.24
C VAL A 123 -11.88 -18.52 -10.28
N SER A 124 -13.21 -18.60 -10.43
CA SER A 124 -13.93 -19.86 -10.58
C SER A 124 -14.12 -20.22 -12.05
N ALA A 125 -14.36 -21.50 -12.33
CA ALA A 125 -14.77 -21.98 -13.65
C ALA A 125 -16.15 -21.45 -14.07
#